data_AF-A0A6P0W969-F1
#
_entry.id   AF-A0A6P0W969-F1
#
_cell.length_a   1.000
_cell.length_b   1.000
_cell.length_c   1.000
_cell.angle_alpha   90.00
_cell.angle_beta   90.00
_cell.angle_gamma   90.00
#
_symmetry.space_group_name_H-M   'P 1'
#
loop_
_entity.id
_entity.type
_entity.pdbx_description
1 polymer ?
#
loop_
_entity_poly.entity_id
_entity_poly.type
_entity_poly.pdbx_seq_one_letter_code
_entity_poly.pdbx_strand_id
1 'polypeptide(L)'
;MTQTTETLEKPVVVETSPVTDADIIAYLRRSRKFGEIASLAEQDALILDVCEELSITVSDQEWQAAGDAFRLEHKLLGVTETNTWFYEQKITVEEWSEGIKVELLTKKLKEHLFGGAVDGDYISNRENYRRVALSQILVVDLAQALKIVKALRYDNASFCALALEHSKGKQSQENGGFVGIRFLVELSQDIAKGIYDAKEGEVIGPIQTKLGYHILRVEKWFPTELNESVREAILESLFQNWLQEQSQTNPVENS
;
A
#
# COMPACT_ATOMS: atom_id res chain seq x y z
N MET A 1 -4.07 -63.34 2.28
CA MET A 1 -3.77 -61.94 1.95
C MET A 1 -4.57 -61.06 2.89
N THR A 2 -4.01 -60.77 4.07
CA THR A 2 -4.58 -59.84 5.05
C THR A 2 -4.26 -58.43 4.57
N GLN A 3 -5.29 -57.68 4.16
CA GLN A 3 -5.17 -56.26 3.85
C GLN A 3 -5.07 -55.49 5.16
N THR A 4 -3.93 -54.85 5.38
CA THR A 4 -3.68 -53.89 6.43
C THR A 4 -4.50 -52.63 6.12
N THR A 5 -5.59 -52.41 6.84
CA THR A 5 -6.29 -51.12 6.83
C THR A 5 -5.44 -50.12 7.59
N GLU A 6 -4.80 -49.21 6.87
CA GLU A 6 -4.13 -48.02 7.39
C GLU A 6 -5.19 -47.12 8.05
N THR A 7 -5.29 -47.19 9.38
CA THR A 7 -6.05 -46.25 10.18
C THR A 7 -5.35 -44.90 10.14
N LEU A 8 -5.84 -43.99 9.31
CA LEU A 8 -5.47 -42.57 9.36
C LEU A 8 -5.80 -42.05 10.77
N GLU A 9 -4.78 -41.64 11.53
CA GLU A 9 -4.94 -41.04 12.85
C GLU A 9 -5.81 -39.77 12.76
N LYS A 10 -6.81 -39.67 13.63
CA LYS A 10 -7.67 -38.48 13.70
C LYS A 10 -6.84 -37.29 14.17
N PRO A 11 -7.01 -36.09 13.59
CA PRO A 11 -6.28 -34.90 14.01
C PRO A 11 -6.56 -34.61 15.48
N VAL A 12 -5.48 -34.51 16.27
CA VAL A 12 -5.53 -34.14 17.67
C VAL A 12 -5.95 -32.67 17.75
N VAL A 13 -7.14 -32.42 18.28
CA VAL A 13 -7.60 -31.06 18.59
C VAL A 13 -6.97 -30.69 19.93
N VAL A 14 -5.94 -29.85 19.89
CA VAL A 14 -5.34 -29.26 21.10
C VAL A 14 -6.01 -27.91 21.32
N GLU A 15 -6.62 -27.73 22.50
CA GLU A 15 -7.09 -26.41 22.92
C GLU A 15 -5.89 -25.49 23.11
N THR A 16 -5.78 -24.45 22.28
CA THR A 16 -4.74 -23.43 22.41
C THR A 16 -5.21 -22.35 23.37
N SER A 17 -4.46 -22.12 24.44
CA SER A 17 -4.68 -20.98 25.35
C SER A 17 -4.63 -19.65 24.58
N PRO A 18 -5.37 -18.62 25.03
CA PRO A 18 -5.30 -17.30 24.41
C PRO A 18 -3.88 -16.72 24.54
N VAL A 19 -3.38 -16.16 23.43
CA VAL A 19 -2.06 -15.53 23.35
C VAL A 19 -2.04 -14.25 24.18
N THR A 20 -1.04 -14.12 25.06
CA THR A 20 -0.79 -12.91 25.87
C THR A 20 0.10 -11.90 25.14
N ASP A 21 0.16 -10.65 25.59
CA ASP A 21 1.05 -9.63 24.99
C ASP A 21 2.52 -10.05 25.05
N ALA A 22 2.94 -10.72 26.13
CA ALA A 22 4.28 -11.28 26.26
C ALA A 22 4.55 -12.34 25.18
N ASP A 23 3.56 -13.18 24.86
CA ASP A 23 3.67 -14.18 23.79
C ASP A 23 3.75 -13.53 22.40
N ILE A 24 3.04 -12.41 22.20
CA ILE A 24 3.09 -11.61 20.97
C ILE A 24 4.48 -10.97 20.81
N ILE A 25 5.01 -10.33 21.85
CA ILE A 25 6.35 -9.75 21.84
C ILE A 25 7.40 -10.83 21.55
N ALA A 26 7.29 -12.00 22.21
CA ALA A 26 8.16 -13.13 21.93
C ALA A 26 8.00 -13.64 20.49
N TYR A 27 6.80 -13.59 19.92
CA TYR A 27 6.54 -13.92 18.52
C TYR A 27 7.20 -12.93 17.56
N LEU A 28 7.06 -11.63 17.79
CA LEU A 28 7.65 -10.60 16.97
C LEU A 28 9.19 -10.71 16.96
N ARG A 29 9.80 -11.04 18.10
CA ARG A 29 11.25 -11.29 18.18
C ARG A 29 11.67 -12.54 17.41
N ARG A 30 11.04 -13.70 17.64
CA ARG A 30 11.41 -14.96 16.95
C ARG A 30 11.15 -14.91 15.44
N SER A 31 10.17 -14.12 15.02
CA SER A 31 9.85 -13.89 13.60
C SER A 31 10.63 -12.75 12.96
N ARG A 32 11.50 -12.05 13.73
CA ARG A 32 12.32 -10.90 13.30
C ARG A 32 11.49 -9.68 12.83
N LYS A 33 10.23 -9.59 13.25
CA LYS A 33 9.33 -8.46 12.98
C LYS A 33 9.39 -7.35 14.03
N PHE A 34 10.01 -7.62 15.18
CA PHE A 34 10.05 -6.67 16.30
C PHE A 34 10.72 -5.34 15.92
N GLY A 35 11.79 -5.35 15.11
CA GLY A 35 12.49 -4.14 14.70
C GLY A 35 11.64 -3.20 13.83
N GLU A 36 10.81 -3.77 12.94
CA GLU A 36 9.89 -2.99 12.11
C GLU A 36 8.84 -2.28 12.97
N ILE A 37 8.21 -3.02 13.90
CA ILE A 37 7.20 -2.45 14.80
C ILE A 37 7.80 -1.43 15.77
N ALA A 38 9.01 -1.69 16.28
CA ALA A 38 9.72 -0.74 17.14
C ALA A 38 10.02 0.56 16.40
N SER A 39 10.48 0.50 15.14
CA SER A 39 10.74 1.70 14.34
C SER A 39 9.48 2.52 14.08
N LEU A 40 8.33 1.87 13.86
CA LEU A 40 7.05 2.57 13.75
C LEU A 40 6.67 3.28 15.05
N ALA A 41 6.80 2.61 16.20
CA ALA A 41 6.52 3.21 17.50
C ALA A 41 7.46 4.39 17.83
N GLU A 42 8.74 4.29 17.44
CA GLU A 42 9.71 5.39 17.58
C GLU A 42 9.34 6.59 16.69
N GLN A 43 8.84 6.35 15.48
CA GLN A 43 8.33 7.41 14.61
C GLN A 43 7.11 8.10 15.22
N ASP A 44 6.15 7.34 15.76
CA ASP A 44 4.97 7.91 16.43
C ASP A 44 5.38 8.77 17.64
N ALA A 45 6.33 8.30 18.45
CA ALA A 45 6.86 9.06 19.58
C ALA A 45 7.49 10.39 19.13
N LEU A 46 8.35 10.35 18.09
CA LEU A 46 8.93 11.55 17.50
C LEU A 46 7.86 12.53 16.99
N ILE A 47 6.82 12.02 16.32
CA ILE A 47 5.72 12.85 15.82
C ILE A 47 5.01 13.55 16.97
N LEU A 48 4.72 12.83 18.05
CA LEU A 48 4.06 13.37 19.24
C LEU A 48 4.91 14.47 19.89
N ASP A 49 6.21 14.21 20.09
CA ASP A 49 7.14 15.17 20.68
C ASP A 49 7.25 16.46 19.85
N VAL A 50 7.38 16.32 18.52
CA VAL A 50 7.44 17.48 17.60
C VAL A 50 6.12 18.24 17.57
N CYS A 51 4.98 17.54 17.62
CA CYS A 51 3.68 18.20 17.71
C CYS A 51 3.55 19.01 19.01
N GLU A 52 4.04 18.49 20.13
CA GLU A 52 4.07 19.22 21.40
C GLU A 52 4.95 20.47 21.31
N GLU A 53 6.18 20.34 20.77
CA GLU A 53 7.10 21.47 20.60
C GLU A 53 6.52 22.57 19.71
N LEU A 54 5.86 22.19 18.61
CA LEU A 54 5.23 23.12 17.68
C LEU A 54 3.82 23.56 18.12
N SER A 55 3.35 23.12 19.29
CA SER A 55 2.01 23.42 19.83
C SER A 55 0.87 23.03 18.88
N ILE A 56 1.05 21.95 18.12
CA ILE A 56 0.05 21.37 17.22
C ILE A 56 -0.91 20.53 18.07
N THR A 57 -2.18 20.93 18.09
CA THR A 57 -3.21 20.27 18.90
C THR A 57 -4.39 19.78 18.06
N VAL A 58 -5.10 18.79 18.62
CA VAL A 58 -6.35 18.26 18.10
C VAL A 58 -7.45 18.64 19.08
N SER A 59 -8.51 19.25 18.56
CA SER A 59 -9.70 19.54 19.37
C SER A 59 -10.56 18.29 19.58
N ASP A 60 -11.33 18.24 20.67
CA ASP A 60 -12.24 17.13 20.96
C ASP A 60 -13.23 16.87 19.82
N GLN A 61 -13.67 17.94 19.14
CA GLN A 61 -14.58 17.84 18.00
C GLN A 61 -13.93 17.16 16.80
N GLU A 62 -12.69 17.52 16.45
CA GLU A 62 -11.93 16.89 15.38
C GLU A 62 -11.66 15.42 15.71
N TRP A 63 -11.29 15.13 16.96
CA TRP A 63 -11.01 13.78 17.43
C TRP A 63 -12.25 12.89 17.33
N GLN A 64 -13.39 13.36 17.82
CA GLN A 64 -14.66 12.66 17.73
C GLN A 64 -15.08 12.41 16.27
N ALA A 65 -14.97 13.44 15.41
CA ALA A 65 -15.34 13.33 14.00
C ALA A 65 -14.48 12.32 13.25
N ALA A 66 -13.18 12.24 13.55
CA ALA A 66 -12.29 11.23 12.97
C ALA A 66 -12.65 9.81 13.43
N GLY A 67 -12.98 9.63 14.72
CA GLY A 67 -13.48 8.35 15.22
C GLY A 67 -14.80 7.91 14.57
N ASP A 68 -15.72 8.85 14.34
CA ASP A 68 -16.97 8.60 13.60
C ASP A 68 -16.72 8.22 12.14
N ALA A 69 -15.80 8.94 11.46
CA ALA A 69 -15.41 8.64 10.08
C ALA A 69 -14.77 7.24 9.97
N PHE A 70 -13.88 6.88 10.89
CA PHE A 70 -13.26 5.55 10.95
C PHE A 70 -14.32 4.46 11.07
N ARG A 71 -15.28 4.63 12.00
CA ARG A 71 -16.39 3.67 12.17
C ARG A 71 -17.24 3.55 10.92
N LEU A 72 -17.54 4.66 10.25
CA LEU A 72 -18.32 4.67 9.01
C LEU A 72 -17.59 3.90 7.88
N GLU A 73 -16.30 4.15 7.69
CA GLU A 73 -15.47 3.48 6.67
C GLU A 73 -15.40 1.97 6.90
N HIS A 74 -15.23 1.56 8.16
CA HIS A 74 -15.16 0.15 8.57
C HIS A 74 -16.54 -0.51 8.75
N LYS A 75 -17.63 0.22 8.46
CA LYS A 75 -19.02 -0.25 8.60
C LYS A 75 -19.37 -0.70 10.03
N LEU A 76 -18.73 -0.09 11.02
CA LEU A 76 -18.98 -0.29 12.44
C LEU A 76 -20.15 0.60 12.88
N LEU A 77 -21.34 0.29 12.35
CA LEU A 77 -22.54 1.13 12.45
C LEU A 77 -23.26 1.03 13.81
N GLY A 78 -22.78 0.18 14.71
CA GLY A 78 -23.36 -0.05 16.03
C GLY A 78 -22.32 -0.44 17.07
N VAL A 79 -22.73 -0.40 18.34
CA VAL A 79 -21.88 -0.71 19.50
C VAL A 79 -21.41 -2.18 19.46
N THR A 80 -22.28 -3.09 19.03
CA THR A 80 -21.97 -4.53 18.95
C THR A 80 -20.89 -4.81 17.93
N GLU A 81 -21.02 -4.27 16.72
CA GLU A 81 -20.04 -4.40 15.64
C GLU A 81 -18.70 -3.78 16.05
N THR A 82 -18.75 -2.59 16.66
CA THR A 82 -17.56 -1.87 17.14
C THR A 82 -16.82 -2.68 18.21
N ASN A 83 -17.52 -3.19 19.22
CA ASN A 83 -16.90 -3.99 20.29
C ASN A 83 -16.36 -5.33 19.77
N THR A 84 -17.05 -5.94 18.81
CA THR A 84 -16.57 -7.17 18.15
C THR A 84 -15.27 -6.89 17.42
N TRP A 85 -15.22 -5.79 16.68
CA TRP A 85 -14.01 -5.38 15.96
C TRP A 85 -12.84 -5.11 16.93
N PHE A 86 -13.07 -4.38 18.03
CA PHE A 86 -12.03 -4.15 19.06
C PHE A 86 -11.52 -5.47 19.67
N TYR A 87 -12.43 -6.41 19.97
CA TYR A 87 -12.07 -7.73 20.46
C TYR A 87 -11.22 -8.52 19.45
N GLU A 88 -11.60 -8.50 18.16
CA GLU A 88 -10.86 -9.14 17.08
C GLU A 88 -9.48 -8.52 16.86
N GLN A 89 -9.38 -7.19 16.94
CA GLN A 89 -8.12 -6.45 16.86
C GLN A 89 -7.26 -6.56 18.12
N LYS A 90 -7.81 -7.08 19.23
CA LYS A 90 -7.16 -7.16 20.55
C LYS A 90 -6.73 -5.80 21.09
N ILE A 91 -7.57 -4.79 20.92
CA ILE A 91 -7.34 -3.42 21.41
C ILE A 91 -8.53 -2.93 22.24
N THR A 92 -8.26 -1.94 23.09
CA THR A 92 -9.27 -1.21 23.87
C THR A 92 -9.79 0.02 23.11
N VAL A 93 -10.88 0.61 23.60
CA VAL A 93 -11.44 1.85 23.04
C VAL A 93 -10.46 3.00 23.22
N GLU A 94 -9.78 3.03 24.36
CA GLU A 94 -8.80 4.05 24.71
C GLU A 94 -7.58 3.99 23.77
N GLU A 95 -6.99 2.81 23.59
CA GLU A 95 -5.84 2.61 22.67
C GLU A 95 -6.22 2.93 21.21
N TRP A 96 -7.41 2.52 20.78
CA TRP A 96 -7.92 2.88 19.46
C TRP A 96 -8.08 4.40 19.32
N SER A 97 -8.67 5.05 20.32
CA SER A 97 -8.88 6.50 20.33
C SER A 97 -7.55 7.26 20.29
N GLU A 98 -6.54 6.80 21.02
CA GLU A 98 -5.18 7.35 20.96
C GLU A 98 -4.58 7.22 19.56
N GLY A 99 -4.75 6.07 18.89
CA GLY A 99 -4.33 5.88 17.50
C GLY A 99 -4.94 6.90 16.54
N ILE A 100 -6.26 7.15 16.66
CA ILE A 100 -6.95 8.19 15.85
C ILE A 100 -6.34 9.58 16.11
N LYS A 101 -5.96 9.88 17.35
CA LYS A 101 -5.33 11.16 17.69
C LYS A 101 -3.95 11.29 17.05
N VAL A 102 -3.14 10.24 17.08
CA VAL A 102 -1.81 10.19 16.43
C VAL A 102 -1.95 10.41 14.93
N GLU A 103 -2.92 9.77 14.27
CA GLU A 103 -3.19 9.98 12.83
C GLU A 103 -3.54 11.44 12.51
N LEU A 104 -4.40 12.06 13.32
CA LEU A 104 -4.77 13.48 13.16
C LEU A 104 -3.60 14.43 13.37
N LEU A 105 -2.81 14.19 14.43
CA LEU A 105 -1.60 14.97 14.71
C LEU A 105 -0.59 14.84 13.58
N THR A 106 -0.39 13.63 13.07
CA THR A 106 0.47 13.35 11.92
C THR A 106 0.03 14.12 10.69
N LYS A 107 -1.28 14.13 10.38
CA LYS A 107 -1.83 14.90 9.25
C LYS A 107 -1.60 16.41 9.43
N LYS A 108 -1.84 16.94 10.63
CA LYS A 108 -1.61 18.36 10.95
C LYS A 108 -0.13 18.71 10.89
N LEU A 109 0.76 17.84 11.36
CA LEU A 109 2.20 18.03 11.31
C LEU A 109 2.70 18.08 9.87
N LYS A 110 2.30 17.14 9.02
CA LYS A 110 2.61 17.14 7.58
C LYS A 110 2.23 18.47 6.93
N GLU A 111 1.01 18.92 7.22
CA GLU A 111 0.49 20.19 6.72
C GLU A 111 1.30 21.39 7.23
N HIS A 112 1.61 21.41 8.53
CA HIS A 112 2.36 22.49 9.16
C HIS A 112 3.79 22.60 8.62
N LEU A 113 4.48 21.48 8.46
CA LEU A 113 5.88 21.44 8.01
C LEU A 113 6.01 21.68 6.50
N PHE A 114 5.13 21.09 5.69
CA PHE A 114 5.35 20.97 4.25
C PHE A 114 4.24 21.58 3.39
N GLY A 115 3.13 22.03 3.97
CA GLY A 115 2.00 22.61 3.23
C GLY A 115 2.40 23.76 2.31
N GLY A 116 3.33 24.62 2.75
CA GLY A 116 3.88 25.72 1.95
C GLY A 116 4.91 25.31 0.89
N ALA A 117 5.46 24.10 0.97
CA ALA A 117 6.44 23.57 0.02
C ALA A 117 5.79 22.79 -1.14
N VAL A 118 4.52 22.42 -1.02
CA VAL A 118 3.78 21.59 -1.99
C VAL A 118 3.87 22.16 -3.41
N ASP A 119 3.59 23.44 -3.59
CA ASP A 119 3.58 24.07 -4.92
C ASP A 119 4.97 24.03 -5.56
N GLY A 120 6.02 24.31 -4.77
CA GLY A 120 7.41 24.32 -5.24
C GLY A 120 7.91 22.93 -5.62
N ASP A 121 7.60 21.93 -4.79
CA ASP A 121 7.94 20.55 -5.07
C ASP A 121 7.19 20.05 -6.31
N TYR A 122 5.89 20.31 -6.40
CA TYR A 122 5.07 19.96 -7.56
C TYR A 122 5.61 20.55 -8.88
N ILE A 123 6.03 21.82 -8.89
CA ILE A 123 6.59 22.45 -10.09
C ILE A 123 7.91 21.77 -10.47
N SER A 124 8.76 21.46 -9.49
CA SER A 124 10.08 20.87 -9.70
C SER A 124 10.00 19.40 -10.14
N ASN A 125 8.98 18.69 -9.67
CA ASN A 125 8.82 17.25 -9.80
C ASN A 125 7.56 16.87 -10.60
N ARG A 126 7.01 17.76 -11.42
CA ARG A 126 5.72 17.57 -12.11
C ARG A 126 5.60 16.23 -12.86
N GLU A 127 6.70 15.81 -13.50
CA GLU A 127 6.77 14.54 -14.24
C GLU A 127 6.58 13.32 -13.32
N ASN A 128 6.98 13.42 -12.05
CA ASN A 128 6.79 12.34 -11.07
C ASN A 128 5.32 12.13 -10.73
N TYR A 129 4.52 13.19 -10.80
CA TYR A 129 3.08 13.17 -10.51
C TYR A 129 2.22 12.84 -11.73
N ARG A 130 2.84 12.49 -12.86
CA ARG A 130 2.12 12.00 -14.03
C ARG A 130 1.46 10.67 -13.68
N ARG A 131 0.14 10.60 -13.84
CA ARG A 131 -0.66 9.40 -13.56
C ARG A 131 -1.12 8.74 -14.84
N VAL A 132 -1.20 7.42 -14.80
CA VAL A 132 -1.60 6.60 -15.94
C VAL A 132 -2.54 5.48 -15.50
N ALA A 133 -3.63 5.30 -16.24
CA ALA A 133 -4.45 4.11 -16.16
C ALA A 133 -3.81 3.03 -17.05
N LEU A 134 -3.49 1.89 -16.47
CA LEU A 134 -2.77 0.82 -17.16
C LEU A 134 -3.56 -0.48 -17.16
N SER A 135 -3.44 -1.19 -18.29
CA SER A 135 -3.69 -2.62 -18.35
C SER A 135 -2.38 -3.37 -18.59
N GLN A 136 -2.27 -4.54 -17.99
CA GLN A 136 -1.08 -5.40 -18.05
C GLN A 136 -1.47 -6.84 -18.33
N ILE A 137 -0.63 -7.57 -19.06
CA ILE A 137 -0.58 -9.04 -19.11
C ILE A 137 0.84 -9.44 -18.72
N LEU A 138 0.97 -10.28 -17.70
CA LEU A 138 2.27 -10.82 -17.27
C LEU A 138 2.38 -12.29 -17.67
N VAL A 139 3.43 -12.65 -18.40
CA VAL A 139 3.72 -14.06 -18.72
C VAL A 139 5.19 -14.36 -18.42
N VAL A 140 5.51 -15.62 -18.11
CA VAL A 140 6.90 -16.01 -17.77
C VAL A 140 7.75 -16.33 -18.99
N ASP A 141 7.10 -16.66 -20.12
CA ASP A 141 7.76 -17.11 -21.35
C ASP A 141 7.71 -16.05 -22.45
N LEU A 142 8.85 -15.80 -23.10
CA LEU A 142 8.97 -14.81 -24.18
C LEU A 142 8.16 -15.21 -25.41
N ALA A 143 8.14 -16.50 -25.78
CA ALA A 143 7.41 -16.94 -26.96
C ALA A 143 5.90 -16.75 -26.79
N GLN A 144 5.37 -17.00 -25.59
CA GLN A 144 3.99 -16.66 -25.24
C GLN A 144 3.75 -15.14 -25.29
N ALA A 145 4.67 -14.34 -24.75
CA ALA A 145 4.55 -12.89 -24.76
C ALA A 145 4.46 -12.32 -26.19
N LEU A 146 5.33 -12.79 -27.07
CA LEU A 146 5.35 -12.38 -28.49
C LEU A 146 4.07 -12.79 -29.23
N LYS A 147 3.52 -13.99 -28.92
CA LYS A 147 2.22 -14.41 -29.48
C LYS A 147 1.09 -13.49 -29.05
N ILE A 148 1.05 -13.11 -27.76
CA ILE A 148 0.03 -12.20 -27.22
C ILE A 148 0.16 -10.82 -27.87
N VAL A 149 1.37 -10.26 -27.98
CA VAL A 149 1.58 -8.97 -28.67
C VAL A 149 1.11 -9.04 -30.12
N LYS A 150 1.41 -10.13 -30.83
CA LYS A 150 0.97 -10.31 -32.21
C LYS A 150 -0.57 -10.32 -32.29
N ALA A 151 -1.22 -11.10 -31.43
CA ALA A 151 -2.68 -11.20 -31.38
C ALA A 151 -3.34 -9.84 -31.10
N LEU A 152 -2.76 -9.06 -30.18
CA LEU A 152 -3.26 -7.73 -29.82
C LEU A 152 -3.08 -6.70 -30.93
N ARG A 153 -1.93 -6.69 -31.61
CA ARG A 153 -1.60 -5.66 -32.62
C ARG A 153 -2.17 -5.94 -34.00
N TYR A 154 -2.28 -7.21 -34.39
CA TYR A 154 -2.60 -7.59 -35.77
C TYR A 154 -3.91 -8.37 -35.90
N ASP A 155 -4.31 -9.11 -34.88
CA ASP A 155 -5.48 -9.98 -34.94
C ASP A 155 -6.72 -9.37 -34.25
N ASN A 156 -6.63 -8.10 -33.80
CA ASN A 156 -7.67 -7.39 -33.03
C ASN A 156 -8.19 -8.17 -31.81
N ALA A 157 -7.34 -9.00 -31.20
CA ALA A 157 -7.72 -9.77 -30.03
C ALA A 157 -8.04 -8.85 -28.83
N SER A 158 -8.99 -9.27 -28.00
CA SER A 158 -9.34 -8.53 -26.80
C SER A 158 -8.23 -8.64 -25.74
N PHE A 159 -7.72 -7.48 -25.30
CA PHE A 159 -6.75 -7.43 -24.20
C PHE A 159 -7.31 -8.07 -22.93
N CYS A 160 -8.58 -7.84 -22.64
CA CYS A 160 -9.26 -8.41 -21.48
C CYS A 160 -9.31 -9.95 -21.53
N ALA A 161 -9.67 -10.52 -22.70
CA ALA A 161 -9.73 -11.96 -22.87
C ALA A 161 -8.34 -12.61 -22.68
N LEU A 162 -7.31 -12.04 -23.32
CA LEU A 162 -5.94 -12.55 -23.21
C LEU A 162 -5.37 -12.38 -21.79
N ALA A 163 -5.76 -11.32 -21.08
CA ALA A 163 -5.36 -11.13 -19.69
C ALA A 163 -5.99 -12.18 -18.75
N LEU A 164 -7.29 -12.42 -18.87
CA LEU A 164 -8.01 -13.44 -18.10
C LEU A 164 -7.41 -14.84 -18.32
N GLU A 165 -7.07 -15.15 -19.57
CA GLU A 165 -6.58 -16.48 -19.95
C GLU A 165 -5.10 -16.71 -19.60
N HIS A 166 -4.24 -15.72 -19.84
CA HIS A 166 -2.79 -15.95 -19.84
C HIS A 166 -2.03 -15.24 -18.71
N SER A 167 -2.59 -14.18 -18.13
CA SER A 167 -1.84 -13.36 -17.17
C SER A 167 -1.52 -14.14 -15.89
N LYS A 168 -0.28 -14.01 -15.43
CA LYS A 168 0.22 -14.53 -14.14
C LYS A 168 0.15 -13.50 -13.02
N GLY A 169 -0.19 -12.25 -13.33
CA GLY A 169 -0.43 -11.24 -12.32
C GLY A 169 -1.86 -11.35 -11.82
N LYS A 170 -2.06 -11.72 -10.55
CA LYS A 170 -3.39 -11.96 -9.95
C LYS A 170 -4.40 -10.84 -10.23
N GLN A 171 -4.04 -9.59 -9.91
CA GLN A 171 -4.89 -8.43 -10.15
C GLN A 171 -5.24 -8.25 -11.63
N SER A 172 -4.27 -8.44 -12.52
CA SER A 172 -4.48 -8.34 -13.97
C SER A 172 -5.37 -9.47 -14.47
N GLN A 173 -5.16 -10.70 -14.00
CA GLN A 173 -5.99 -11.84 -14.38
C GLN A 173 -7.45 -11.64 -13.94
N GLU A 174 -7.67 -11.25 -12.69
CA GLU A 174 -9.02 -11.08 -12.12
C GLU A 174 -9.78 -9.89 -12.73
N ASN A 175 -9.08 -8.83 -13.14
CA ASN A 175 -9.69 -7.60 -13.64
C ASN A 175 -9.54 -7.40 -15.16
N GLY A 176 -9.35 -8.47 -15.93
CA GLY A 176 -9.30 -8.35 -17.40
C GLY A 176 -8.15 -7.46 -17.90
N GLY A 177 -7.02 -7.52 -17.21
CA GLY A 177 -5.80 -6.79 -17.50
C GLY A 177 -5.68 -5.48 -16.75
N PHE A 178 -6.78 -4.89 -16.29
CA PHE A 178 -6.75 -3.56 -15.67
C PHE A 178 -6.07 -3.59 -14.29
N VAL A 179 -4.98 -2.83 -14.14
CA VAL A 179 -4.23 -2.74 -12.87
C VAL A 179 -4.52 -1.44 -12.11
N GLY A 180 -5.37 -0.57 -12.64
CA GLY A 180 -5.77 0.69 -12.00
C GLY A 180 -4.96 1.90 -12.45
N ILE A 181 -5.16 3.00 -11.73
CA ILE A 181 -4.41 4.25 -11.92
C ILE A 181 -3.18 4.20 -11.02
N ARG A 182 -2.01 4.51 -11.56
CA ARG A 182 -0.74 4.58 -10.83
C ARG A 182 0.01 5.87 -11.15
N PHE A 183 0.85 6.29 -10.22
CA PHE A 183 1.85 7.30 -10.51
C PHE A 183 2.99 6.66 -11.31
N LEU A 184 3.54 7.40 -12.28
CA LEU A 184 4.61 6.90 -13.13
C LEU A 184 5.85 6.46 -12.31
N VAL A 185 6.11 7.14 -11.19
CA VAL A 185 7.21 6.83 -10.25
C VAL A 185 7.01 5.55 -9.43
N GLU A 186 5.77 5.08 -9.28
CA GLU A 186 5.49 3.81 -8.59
C GLU A 186 5.82 2.59 -9.48
N LEU A 187 5.94 2.80 -10.78
CA LEU A 187 6.23 1.74 -11.73
C LEU A 187 7.72 1.42 -11.74
N SER A 188 8.06 0.15 -12.07
CA SER A 188 9.46 -0.20 -12.28
C SER A 188 10.07 0.64 -13.40
N GLN A 189 11.37 0.91 -13.31
CA GLN A 189 12.06 1.76 -14.28
C GLN A 189 11.90 1.27 -15.73
N ASP A 190 11.90 -0.05 -15.95
CA ASP A 190 11.71 -0.66 -17.27
C ASP A 190 10.30 -0.40 -17.83
N ILE A 191 9.28 -0.48 -16.97
CA ILE A 191 7.89 -0.20 -17.34
C ILE A 191 7.69 1.28 -17.60
N ALA A 192 8.14 2.15 -16.68
CA ALA A 192 8.01 3.60 -16.80
C ALA A 192 8.64 4.12 -18.10
N LYS A 193 9.86 3.65 -18.42
CA LYS A 193 10.52 3.98 -19.69
C LYS A 193 9.75 3.46 -20.91
N GLY A 194 9.24 2.22 -20.85
CA GLY A 194 8.52 1.62 -21.96
C GLY A 194 7.22 2.32 -22.31
N ILE A 195 6.55 2.92 -21.32
CA ILE A 195 5.26 3.60 -21.54
C ILE A 195 5.38 5.13 -21.66
N TYR A 196 6.54 5.74 -21.38
CA TYR A 196 6.68 7.20 -21.22
C TYR A 196 6.07 8.02 -22.38
N ASP A 197 6.38 7.60 -23.61
CA ASP A 197 5.93 8.23 -24.86
C ASP A 197 4.73 7.51 -25.50
N ALA A 198 4.19 6.47 -24.85
CA ALA A 198 3.12 5.66 -25.41
C ALA A 198 1.79 6.42 -25.41
N LYS A 199 1.02 6.24 -26.49
CA LYS A 199 -0.30 6.84 -26.65
C LYS A 199 -1.38 6.00 -25.97
N GLU A 200 -2.52 6.61 -25.69
CA GLU A 200 -3.71 5.89 -25.24
C GLU A 200 -4.13 4.84 -26.26
N GLY A 201 -4.43 3.63 -25.77
CA GLY A 201 -4.73 2.44 -26.56
C GLY A 201 -3.51 1.71 -27.12
N GLU A 202 -2.30 2.25 -27.00
CA GLU A 202 -1.11 1.63 -27.56
C GLU A 202 -0.68 0.39 -26.76
N VAL A 203 -0.41 -0.71 -27.48
CA VAL A 203 0.11 -1.96 -26.90
C VAL A 203 1.62 -1.91 -26.87
N ILE A 204 2.20 -1.94 -25.67
CA ILE A 204 3.63 -1.82 -25.39
C ILE A 204 4.21 -3.16 -24.95
N GLY A 205 5.45 -3.43 -25.35
CA GLY A 205 6.21 -4.62 -24.95
C GLY A 205 6.31 -5.71 -26.03
N PRO A 206 6.75 -6.92 -25.65
CA PRO A 206 6.95 -7.35 -24.26
C PRO A 206 8.16 -6.68 -23.58
N ILE A 207 7.98 -6.17 -22.36
CA ILE A 207 9.04 -5.61 -21.52
C ILE A 207 9.49 -6.69 -20.53
N GLN A 208 10.78 -7.00 -20.50
CA GLN A 208 11.34 -7.98 -19.57
C GLN A 208 11.59 -7.34 -18.19
N THR A 209 11.16 -8.02 -17.13
CA THR A 209 11.47 -7.69 -15.74
C THR A 209 11.88 -8.96 -14.98
N LYS A 210 12.18 -8.84 -13.69
CA LYS A 210 12.45 -9.99 -12.80
C LYS A 210 11.25 -10.95 -12.67
N LEU A 211 10.03 -10.46 -12.89
CA LEU A 211 8.80 -11.25 -12.74
C LEU A 211 8.41 -12.00 -14.03
N GLY A 212 9.01 -11.64 -15.17
CA GLY A 212 8.70 -12.18 -16.49
C GLY A 212 8.58 -11.09 -17.54
N TYR A 213 7.72 -11.32 -18.52
CA TYR A 213 7.46 -10.42 -19.65
C TYR A 213 6.11 -9.75 -19.50
N HIS A 214 6.13 -8.42 -19.52
CA HIS A 214 4.97 -7.56 -19.38
C HIS A 214 4.54 -7.06 -20.75
N ILE A 215 3.28 -7.29 -21.10
CA ILE A 215 2.60 -6.58 -22.20
C ILE A 215 1.69 -5.55 -21.55
N LEU A 216 1.81 -4.30 -21.97
CA LEU A 216 1.09 -3.19 -21.35
C LEU A 216 0.19 -2.52 -22.38
N ARG A 217 -0.87 -1.88 -21.91
CA ARG A 217 -1.66 -0.93 -22.68
C ARG A 217 -1.97 0.27 -21.82
N VAL A 218 -1.66 1.46 -22.32
CA VAL A 218 -2.07 2.70 -21.66
C VAL A 218 -3.55 2.91 -21.97
N GLU A 219 -4.40 2.87 -20.94
CA GLU A 219 -5.83 3.16 -21.09
C GLU A 219 -6.10 4.65 -21.14
N LYS A 220 -5.40 5.42 -20.29
CA LYS A 220 -5.56 6.87 -20.19
C LYS A 220 -4.37 7.55 -19.53
N TRP A 221 -3.97 8.70 -20.04
CA TRP A 221 -3.09 9.63 -19.33
C TRP A 221 -3.93 10.65 -18.56
N PHE A 222 -3.53 10.93 -17.32
CA PHE A 222 -4.15 11.98 -16.53
C PHE A 222 -3.26 13.22 -16.56
N PRO A 223 -3.84 14.42 -16.65
CA PRO A 223 -3.07 15.65 -16.60
C PRO A 223 -2.34 15.71 -15.27
N THR A 224 -1.11 16.22 -15.32
CA THR A 224 -0.39 16.65 -14.12
C THR A 224 -1.09 17.90 -13.63
N GLU A 225 -2.15 17.76 -12.85
CA GLU A 225 -2.80 18.86 -12.14
C GLU A 225 -2.56 18.66 -10.65
N LEU A 226 -2.21 19.74 -9.96
CA LEU A 226 -2.16 19.72 -8.51
C LEU A 226 -3.60 19.63 -7.99
N ASN A 227 -4.03 18.41 -7.71
CA ASN A 227 -5.28 18.08 -7.04
C ASN A 227 -4.98 17.50 -5.65
N GLU A 228 -6.03 17.25 -4.87
CA GLU A 228 -5.86 16.77 -3.49
C GLU A 228 -5.04 15.47 -3.41
N SER A 229 -5.26 14.52 -4.32
CA SER A 229 -4.51 13.26 -4.34
C SER A 229 -3.02 13.46 -4.65
N VAL A 230 -2.68 14.41 -5.54
CA VAL A 230 -1.28 14.76 -5.83
C VAL A 230 -0.66 15.48 -4.64
N ARG A 231 -1.42 16.38 -4.01
CA ARG A 231 -1.00 17.11 -2.82
C ARG A 231 -0.68 16.17 -1.65
N GLU A 232 -1.57 15.23 -1.35
CA GLU A 232 -1.36 14.21 -0.34
C GLU A 232 -0.11 13.36 -0.63
N ALA A 233 0.10 12.98 -1.89
CA ALA A 233 1.30 12.24 -2.29
C ALA A 233 2.60 13.05 -2.13
N ILE A 234 2.58 14.36 -2.42
CA ILE A 234 3.72 15.26 -2.19
C ILE A 234 4.02 15.36 -0.70
N LEU A 235 3.00 15.63 0.12
CA LEU A 235 3.15 15.73 1.56
C LEU A 235 3.71 14.44 2.16
N GLU A 236 3.20 13.29 1.71
CA GLU A 236 3.71 11.99 2.15
C GLU A 236 5.19 11.82 1.79
N SER A 237 5.56 12.12 0.54
CA SER A 237 6.95 12.00 0.10
C SER A 237 7.90 12.90 0.90
N LEU A 238 7.51 14.16 1.15
CA LEU A 238 8.33 15.10 1.92
C LEU A 238 8.45 14.65 3.39
N PHE A 239 7.36 14.16 3.96
CA PHE A 239 7.33 13.67 5.33
C PHE A 239 8.20 12.44 5.55
N GLN A 240 8.17 11.47 4.62
CA GLN A 240 9.03 10.28 4.69
C GLN A 240 10.51 10.63 4.59
N ASN A 241 10.87 11.60 3.73
CA ASN A 241 12.24 12.10 3.64
C ASN A 241 12.68 12.75 4.98
N TRP A 242 11.81 13.56 5.58
CA TRP A 242 12.09 14.17 6.88
C TRP A 242 12.26 13.13 8.00
N LEU A 243 11.38 12.13 8.09
CA LEU A 243 11.53 11.04 9.07
C LEU A 243 12.87 10.30 8.90
N GLN A 244 13.28 10.07 7.64
CA GLN A 244 14.57 9.45 7.34
C GLN A 244 15.74 10.32 7.82
N GLU A 245 15.69 11.63 7.62
CA GLU A 245 16.69 12.57 8.13
C GLU A 245 16.76 12.57 9.66
N GLN A 246 15.62 12.55 10.36
CA GLN A 246 15.59 12.48 11.84
C GLN A 246 16.22 11.17 12.35
N SER A 247 15.93 10.04 11.70
CA SER A 247 16.52 8.74 12.08
C SER A 247 18.03 8.65 11.89
N GLN A 248 18.61 9.41 10.95
CA GLN A 248 20.06 9.49 10.76
C GLN A 248 20.75 10.39 11.78
N THR A 249 20.01 11.37 12.32
CA THR A 249 20.54 12.38 13.25
C THR A 249 20.54 11.88 14.70
N ASN A 250 19.64 10.95 15.03
CA ASN A 250 19.62 10.20 16.29
C ASN A 250 20.13 8.76 16.07
N PRO A 251 21.45 8.51 15.99
CA PRO A 251 21.94 7.14 16.08
C PRO A 251 21.55 6.61 17.47
N VAL A 252 20.64 5.65 17.49
CA VAL A 252 20.22 4.91 18.68
C VAL A 252 21.49 4.50 19.46
N GLU A 253 21.69 5.12 20.63
CA GLU A 253 22.68 4.68 21.62
C GLU A 253 22.25 3.30 22.11
N ASN A 254 22.65 2.26 21.38
CA ASN A 254 22.51 0.88 21.84
C ASN A 254 23.40 0.67 23.06
N SER A 255 22.79 0.63 24.25
CA SER A 255 23.36 0.10 25.50
C SER A 255 22.69 -1.23 25.85
#